data_AF-U1ZEN7-F1
#
_entry.id   AF-U1ZEN7-F1
#
_cell.length_a   1.000
_cell.length_b   1.000
_cell.length_c   1.000
_cell.angle_alpha   90.00
_cell.angle_beta   90.00
_cell.angle_gamma   90.00
#
_symmetry.space_group_name_H-M   'P 1'
#
loop_
_entity.id
_entity.type
_entity.pdbx_description
1 polymer ?
#
loop_
_entity_poly.entity_id
_entity_poly.type
_entity_poly.pdbx_seq_one_letter_code
_entity_poly.pdbx_strand_id
1 'polypeptide(L)'
;MQQHIAKANECAANLVPFFEAVMAEDWDRVEQVQQEMSRLEHEADKLKKSVRLHLPKSLFLPVPRSDLLELLSVQDKVANRAKDIAGLMLGRQMAIPQALQPLMRTYVQRSVDASAQALKAMNELDELLETGFAGREAVLVETLIEELGVIEQDTDRLQIEVRRNLFKLEKDLPPVDVMFLYQIIDWIGDVADRAQRVGNRLEQLLAR
;
A
#
# COMPACT_ATOMS: atom_id res chain seq x y z
N MET A 1 -10.24 11.51 6.70
CA MET A 1 -9.35 10.33 6.87
C MET A 1 -9.68 9.26 5.85
N GLN A 2 -10.92 8.74 5.84
CA GLN A 2 -11.39 7.76 4.85
C GLN A 2 -11.15 8.16 3.38
N GLN A 3 -11.51 9.40 3.00
CA GLN A 3 -11.25 9.90 1.65
C GLN A 3 -9.75 9.84 1.26
N HIS A 4 -8.86 10.05 2.23
CA HIS A 4 -7.43 10.02 2.01
C HIS A 4 -6.93 8.59 1.78
N ILE A 5 -7.29 7.63 2.64
CA ILE A 5 -6.93 6.22 2.43
C ILE A 5 -7.58 5.64 1.17
N ALA A 6 -8.79 6.05 0.81
CA ALA A 6 -9.43 5.64 -0.44
C ALA A 6 -8.59 6.07 -1.65
N LYS A 7 -8.13 7.33 -1.65
CA LYS A 7 -7.26 7.86 -2.70
C LYS A 7 -5.88 7.20 -2.70
N ALA A 8 -5.32 6.93 -1.53
CA ALA A 8 -4.04 6.23 -1.40
C ALA A 8 -4.12 4.79 -1.92
N ASN A 9 -5.21 4.09 -1.62
CA ASN A 9 -5.50 2.77 -2.14
C ASN A 9 -5.72 2.78 -3.67
N GLU A 10 -6.43 3.77 -4.21
CA GLU A 10 -6.61 3.94 -5.65
C GLU A 10 -5.26 4.12 -6.38
N CYS A 11 -4.34 4.88 -5.78
CA CYS A 11 -2.96 5.02 -6.27
C CYS A 11 -2.22 3.67 -6.24
N ALA A 12 -2.28 2.94 -5.13
CA ALA A 12 -1.65 1.62 -4.99
C ALA A 12 -2.24 0.58 -5.95
N ALA A 13 -3.57 0.59 -6.16
CA ALA A 13 -4.25 -0.33 -7.05
C ALA A 13 -3.79 -0.22 -8.50
N ASN A 14 -3.33 0.97 -8.92
CA ASN A 14 -2.74 1.17 -10.24
C ASN A 14 -1.38 0.48 -10.42
N LEU A 15 -0.74 -0.06 -9.37
CA LEU A 15 0.44 -0.92 -9.52
C LEU A 15 0.12 -2.17 -10.34
N VAL A 16 -1.09 -2.74 -10.22
CA VAL A 16 -1.46 -3.94 -10.98
C VAL A 16 -1.42 -3.67 -12.50
N PRO A 17 -2.22 -2.73 -13.06
CA PRO A 17 -2.16 -2.41 -14.48
C PRO A 17 -0.81 -1.82 -14.92
N PHE A 18 -0.07 -1.15 -14.02
CA PHE A 18 1.29 -0.68 -14.31
C PHE A 18 2.24 -1.86 -14.59
N PHE A 19 2.26 -2.85 -13.69
CA PHE A 19 3.10 -4.05 -13.86
C PHE A 19 2.66 -4.89 -15.05
N GLU A 20 1.35 -4.97 -15.34
CA GLU A 20 0.86 -5.63 -16.55
C GLU A 20 1.40 -4.96 -17.82
N ALA A 21 1.40 -3.63 -17.89
CA ALA A 21 1.96 -2.88 -19.01
C ALA A 21 3.48 -3.07 -19.12
N VAL A 22 4.22 -3.08 -18.00
CA VAL A 22 5.66 -3.37 -17.97
C VAL A 22 5.94 -4.77 -18.51
N MET A 23 5.19 -5.78 -18.09
CA MET A 23 5.36 -7.17 -18.54
C MET A 23 5.03 -7.35 -20.03
N ALA A 24 4.14 -6.53 -20.56
CA ALA A 24 3.80 -6.46 -21.99
C ALA A 24 4.76 -5.57 -22.81
N GLU A 25 5.71 -4.90 -22.15
CA GLU A 25 6.63 -3.92 -22.75
C GLU A 25 5.91 -2.75 -23.46
N ASP A 26 4.67 -2.43 -23.05
CA ASP A 26 3.88 -1.32 -23.57
C ASP A 26 4.24 -0.03 -22.82
N TRP A 27 5.38 0.57 -23.19
CA TRP A 27 5.93 1.74 -22.48
C TRP A 27 5.07 3.00 -22.56
N ASP A 28 4.27 3.16 -23.63
CA ASP A 28 3.29 4.23 -23.73
C ASP A 28 2.20 4.06 -22.66
N ARG A 29 1.73 2.81 -22.46
CA ARG A 29 0.78 2.50 -21.39
C ARG A 29 1.41 2.63 -20.00
N VAL A 30 2.66 2.20 -19.82
CA VAL A 30 3.39 2.36 -18.55
C VAL A 30 3.45 3.85 -18.17
N GLU A 31 3.79 4.72 -19.11
CA GLU A 31 3.83 6.18 -18.87
C GLU A 31 2.46 6.74 -18.49
N GLN A 32 1.40 6.36 -19.22
CA GLN A 32 0.03 6.80 -18.89
C GLN A 32 -0.39 6.40 -17.48
N VAL A 33 -0.13 5.15 -17.08
CA VAL A 33 -0.48 4.67 -15.73
C VAL A 33 0.37 5.37 -14.67
N GLN A 34 1.66 5.61 -14.93
CA GLN A 34 2.54 6.34 -14.01
C GLN A 34 2.08 7.79 -13.79
N GLN A 35 1.63 8.47 -14.83
CA GLN A 35 1.09 9.83 -14.74
C GLN A 35 -0.19 9.86 -13.90
N GLU A 36 -1.06 8.87 -14.09
CA GLU A 36 -2.27 8.72 -13.28
C GLU A 36 -1.94 8.44 -11.81
N MET A 37 -0.99 7.55 -11.53
CA MET A 37 -0.50 7.31 -10.16
C MET A 37 0.05 8.59 -9.51
N SER A 38 0.78 9.40 -10.28
CA SER A 38 1.29 10.70 -9.82
C SER A 38 0.18 11.69 -9.51
N ARG A 39 -0.89 11.72 -10.32
CA ARG A 39 -2.09 12.54 -10.07
C ARG A 39 -2.78 12.10 -8.78
N LEU A 40 -3.00 10.80 -8.61
CA LEU A 40 -3.68 10.24 -7.44
C LEU A 40 -2.90 10.49 -6.14
N GLU A 41 -1.57 10.34 -6.16
CA GLU A 41 -0.72 10.67 -5.02
C GLU A 41 -0.79 12.16 -4.66
N HIS A 42 -0.79 13.04 -5.66
CA HIS A 42 -0.93 14.47 -5.42
C HIS A 42 -2.31 14.85 -4.83
N GLU A 43 -3.38 14.17 -5.26
CA GLU A 43 -4.71 14.29 -4.66
C GLU A 43 -4.73 13.80 -3.21
N ALA A 44 -4.07 12.67 -2.92
CA ALA A 44 -3.91 12.18 -1.56
C ALA A 44 -3.18 13.20 -0.68
N ASP A 45 -2.05 13.77 -1.13
CA ASP A 45 -1.31 14.77 -0.33
C ASP A 45 -2.16 16.04 -0.06
N LYS A 46 -3.01 16.47 -1.01
CA LYS A 46 -3.98 17.56 -0.78
C LYS A 46 -4.98 17.20 0.32
N LEU A 47 -5.55 15.99 0.27
CA LEU A 47 -6.49 15.51 1.30
C LEU A 47 -5.81 15.42 2.67
N LYS A 48 -4.58 14.92 2.74
CA LYS A 48 -3.77 14.89 3.96
C LYS A 48 -3.55 16.28 4.55
N LYS A 49 -3.16 17.26 3.72
CA LYS A 49 -3.02 18.66 4.16
C LYS A 49 -4.34 19.20 4.70
N SER A 50 -5.45 18.95 4.00
CA SER A 50 -6.78 19.36 4.44
C SER A 50 -7.16 18.75 5.79
N VAL A 51 -6.95 17.45 5.98
CA VAL A 51 -7.23 16.77 7.26
C VAL A 51 -6.39 17.39 8.38
N ARG A 52 -5.08 17.62 8.17
CA ARG A 52 -4.21 18.22 9.19
C ARG A 52 -4.66 19.62 9.64
N LEU A 53 -5.17 20.43 8.71
CA LEU A 53 -5.64 21.79 8.97
C LEU A 53 -6.97 21.80 9.73
N HIS A 54 -7.89 20.90 9.40
CA HIS A 54 -9.25 20.88 9.96
C HIS A 54 -9.39 19.97 11.19
N LEU A 55 -8.40 19.14 11.51
CA LEU A 55 -8.45 18.26 12.67
C LEU A 55 -8.44 19.08 13.99
N PRO A 56 -9.53 19.07 14.79
CA PRO A 56 -9.69 19.94 15.94
C PRO A 56 -8.67 19.65 17.05
N LYS A 57 -8.34 20.68 17.85
CA LYS A 57 -7.14 20.63 18.71
C LYS A 57 -7.28 19.86 20.02
N SER A 58 -8.44 19.76 20.70
CA SER A 58 -8.54 18.92 21.94
C SER A 58 -9.88 18.78 22.66
N LEU A 59 -10.94 19.58 22.46
CA LEU A 59 -11.98 19.62 23.51
C LEU A 59 -13.03 18.49 23.52
N PHE A 60 -13.23 17.73 22.43
CA PHE A 60 -14.28 16.68 22.35
C PHE A 60 -13.96 15.49 21.42
N LEU A 61 -12.69 15.18 21.14
CA LEU A 61 -12.36 14.01 20.32
C LEU A 61 -12.37 12.73 21.20
N PRO A 62 -13.03 11.64 20.76
CA PRO A 62 -13.04 10.39 21.51
C PRO A 62 -11.67 9.66 21.47
N VAL A 63 -10.75 10.10 20.59
CA VAL A 63 -9.37 9.60 20.50
C VAL A 63 -8.34 10.73 20.49
N PRO A 64 -7.09 10.47 20.94
CA PRO A 64 -6.02 11.45 20.87
C PRO A 64 -5.75 11.92 19.44
N ARG A 65 -5.64 13.25 19.27
CA ARG A 65 -5.30 13.86 17.97
C ARG A 65 -3.98 13.32 17.39
N SER A 66 -3.02 12.99 18.24
CA SER A 66 -1.73 12.40 17.85
C SER A 66 -1.91 11.12 17.05
N ASP A 67 -2.83 10.26 17.49
CA ASP A 67 -2.99 8.91 16.96
C ASP A 67 -3.66 8.97 15.58
N LEU A 68 -4.63 9.89 15.41
CA LEU A 68 -5.21 10.21 14.11
C LEU A 68 -4.20 10.79 13.12
N LEU A 69 -3.30 11.66 13.59
CA LEU A 69 -2.24 12.22 12.74
C LEU A 69 -1.19 11.17 12.35
N GLU A 70 -0.93 10.21 13.23
CA GLU A 70 -0.04 9.09 12.95
C GLU A 70 -0.66 8.15 11.92
N LEU A 71 -1.93 7.75 12.09
CA LEU A 71 -2.70 7.01 11.09
C LEU A 71 -2.63 7.69 9.73
N LEU A 72 -2.87 9.01 9.68
CA LEU A 72 -2.81 9.77 8.44
C LEU A 72 -1.42 9.70 7.80
N SER A 73 -0.37 9.76 8.60
CA SER A 73 1.01 9.67 8.11
C SER A 73 1.37 8.30 7.56
N VAL A 74 0.80 7.22 8.10
CA VAL A 74 1.04 5.85 7.63
C VAL A 74 0.28 5.58 6.32
N GLN A 75 -0.96 6.06 6.21
CA GLN A 75 -1.75 5.92 4.97
C GLN A 75 -1.07 6.60 3.77
N ASP A 76 -0.51 7.79 3.97
CA ASP A 76 0.12 8.60 2.92
C ASP A 76 1.33 7.90 2.30
N LYS A 77 2.05 7.18 3.15
CA LYS A 77 3.22 6.41 2.80
C LYS A 77 2.91 5.30 1.79
N VAL A 78 1.68 4.80 1.71
CA VAL A 78 1.23 3.77 0.73
C VAL A 78 1.26 4.35 -0.68
N ALA A 79 0.57 5.47 -0.91
CA ALA A 79 0.51 6.13 -2.22
C ALA A 79 1.90 6.62 -2.68
N ASN A 80 2.67 7.18 -1.75
CA ASN A 80 4.02 7.65 -2.01
C ASN A 80 4.91 6.50 -2.52
N ARG A 81 4.87 5.34 -1.85
CA ARG A 81 5.66 4.17 -2.27
C ARG A 81 5.21 3.63 -3.62
N ALA A 82 3.91 3.56 -3.88
CA ALA A 82 3.39 3.10 -5.17
C ALA A 82 3.88 3.99 -6.33
N LYS A 83 3.82 5.31 -6.16
CA LYS A 83 4.36 6.29 -7.12
C LYS A 83 5.86 6.14 -7.32
N ASP A 84 6.63 5.95 -6.24
CA ASP A 84 8.09 5.79 -6.31
C ASP A 84 8.49 4.55 -7.13
N ILE A 85 7.79 3.42 -6.94
CA ILE A 85 7.96 2.20 -7.74
C ILE A 85 7.76 2.51 -9.22
N ALA A 86 6.62 3.11 -9.56
CA ALA A 86 6.27 3.41 -10.94
C ALA A 86 7.27 4.38 -11.60
N GLY A 87 7.68 5.42 -10.88
CA GLY A 87 8.67 6.40 -11.36
C GLY A 87 10.04 5.78 -11.60
N LEU A 88 10.51 4.91 -10.70
CA LEU A 88 11.81 4.24 -10.85
C LEU A 88 11.81 3.27 -12.04
N MET A 89 10.76 2.46 -12.16
CA MET A 89 10.66 1.47 -13.23
C MET A 89 10.53 2.13 -14.61
N LEU A 90 9.71 3.19 -14.72
CA LEU A 90 9.59 3.97 -15.97
C LEU A 90 10.92 4.65 -16.33
N GLY A 91 11.56 5.33 -15.38
CA GLY A 91 12.80 6.09 -15.63
C GLY A 91 13.98 5.22 -16.07
N ARG A 92 13.96 3.93 -15.73
CA ARG A 92 14.98 2.94 -16.14
C ARG A 92 14.51 2.01 -17.26
N GLN A 93 13.25 2.12 -17.69
CA GLN A 93 12.59 1.15 -18.56
C GLN A 93 12.84 -0.29 -18.10
N MET A 94 12.57 -0.58 -16.81
CA MET A 94 12.88 -1.87 -16.21
C MET A 94 12.03 -3.00 -16.80
N ALA A 95 12.69 -4.02 -17.35
CA ALA A 95 12.05 -5.25 -17.76
C ALA A 95 12.04 -6.29 -16.63
N ILE A 96 10.93 -7.02 -16.50
CA ILE A 96 10.82 -8.15 -15.56
C ILE A 96 11.08 -9.44 -16.35
N PRO A 97 12.07 -10.27 -15.95
CA PRO A 97 12.36 -11.53 -16.62
C PRO A 97 11.10 -12.39 -16.78
N GLN A 98 10.85 -12.93 -17.98
CA GLN A 98 9.61 -13.65 -18.30
C GLN A 98 9.26 -14.76 -17.31
N ALA A 99 10.28 -15.51 -16.86
CA ALA A 99 10.12 -16.58 -15.87
C ALA A 99 9.64 -16.10 -14.49
N LEU A 100 9.86 -14.81 -14.16
CA LEU A 100 9.48 -14.20 -12.89
C LEU A 100 8.11 -13.52 -12.95
N GLN A 101 7.62 -13.17 -14.14
CA GLN A 101 6.41 -12.35 -14.32
C GLN A 101 5.15 -12.90 -13.63
N PRO A 102 4.79 -14.20 -13.72
CA PRO A 102 3.58 -14.70 -13.09
C PRO A 102 3.61 -14.53 -11.57
N LEU A 103 4.75 -14.86 -10.96
CA LEU A 103 4.93 -14.75 -9.51
C LEU A 103 4.97 -13.30 -9.05
N MET A 104 5.65 -12.42 -9.82
CA MET A 104 5.66 -10.98 -9.56
C MET A 104 4.25 -10.40 -9.60
N ARG A 105 3.42 -10.80 -10.58
CA ARG A 105 2.02 -10.35 -10.69
C ARG A 105 1.22 -10.73 -9.44
N THR A 106 1.32 -11.99 -9.01
CA THR A 106 0.64 -12.46 -7.78
C THR A 106 1.10 -11.69 -6.55
N TYR A 107 2.41 -11.42 -6.43
CA TYR A 107 2.98 -10.66 -5.32
C TYR A 107 2.52 -9.19 -5.29
N VAL A 108 2.52 -8.52 -6.45
CA VAL A 108 1.99 -7.14 -6.58
C VAL A 108 0.51 -7.11 -6.22
N GLN A 109 -0.29 -8.03 -6.75
CA GLN A 109 -1.72 -8.11 -6.43
C GLN A 109 -1.94 -8.28 -4.92
N ARG A 110 -1.23 -9.23 -4.29
CA ARG A 110 -1.39 -9.48 -2.85
C ARG A 110 -0.97 -8.29 -1.99
N SER A 111 0.03 -7.54 -2.43
CA SER A 111 0.47 -6.30 -1.75
C SER A 111 -0.56 -5.18 -1.88
N VAL A 112 -1.25 -5.10 -3.02
CA VAL A 112 -2.39 -4.18 -3.23
C VAL A 112 -3.60 -4.62 -2.41
N ASP A 113 -3.86 -5.92 -2.27
CA ASP A 113 -4.95 -6.44 -1.43
C ASP A 113 -4.79 -5.99 0.03
N ALA A 114 -3.56 -5.91 0.55
CA ALA A 114 -3.30 -5.38 1.89
C ALA A 114 -3.77 -3.92 2.03
N SER A 115 -3.47 -3.08 1.03
CA SER A 115 -3.95 -1.69 0.98
C SER A 115 -5.48 -1.61 0.92
N ALA A 116 -6.10 -2.49 0.13
CA ALA A 116 -7.56 -2.55 0.03
C ALA A 116 -8.20 -2.99 1.35
N GLN A 117 -7.56 -3.92 2.07
CA GLN A 117 -8.02 -4.38 3.38
C GLN A 117 -7.87 -3.28 4.45
N ALA A 118 -6.75 -2.55 4.45
CA ALA A 118 -6.57 -1.39 5.31
C ALA A 118 -7.61 -0.29 5.05
N LEU A 119 -8.01 -0.08 3.79
CA LEU A 119 -9.12 0.82 3.45
C LEU A 119 -10.44 0.37 4.08
N LYS A 120 -10.78 -0.93 4.02
CA LYS A 120 -12.00 -1.45 4.66
C LYS A 120 -11.98 -1.16 6.17
N ALA A 121 -10.90 -1.54 6.86
CA ALA A 121 -10.75 -1.30 8.29
C ALA A 121 -10.86 0.19 8.66
N MET A 122 -10.29 1.08 7.82
CA MET A 122 -10.40 2.53 8.01
C MET A 122 -11.79 3.10 7.75
N ASN A 123 -12.62 2.47 6.93
CA ASN A 123 -13.98 2.93 6.68
C ASN A 123 -14.88 2.72 7.91
N GLU A 124 -14.62 1.68 8.70
CA GLU A 124 -15.32 1.40 9.96
C GLU A 124 -14.94 2.38 11.09
N LEU A 125 -13.91 3.22 10.91
CA LEU A 125 -13.42 4.11 11.97
C LEU A 125 -14.49 5.08 12.48
N ASP A 126 -15.35 5.61 11.62
CA ASP A 126 -16.37 6.57 12.06
C ASP A 126 -17.43 5.89 12.94
N GLU A 127 -17.85 4.68 12.58
CA GLU A 127 -18.78 3.87 13.38
C GLU A 127 -18.15 3.53 14.75
N LEU A 128 -16.86 3.17 14.78
CA LEU A 128 -16.13 2.97 16.04
C LEU A 128 -16.09 4.22 16.93
N LEU A 129 -15.91 5.41 16.33
CA LEU A 129 -15.86 6.66 17.08
C LEU A 129 -17.25 7.00 17.68
N GLU A 130 -18.33 6.64 16.98
CA GLU A 130 -19.71 6.85 17.45
C GLU A 130 -20.12 5.87 18.56
N THR A 131 -19.68 4.61 18.48
CA THR A 131 -19.99 3.58 19.50
C THR A 131 -19.02 3.57 20.68
N GLY A 132 -17.96 4.38 20.63
CA GLY A 132 -16.94 4.45 21.67
C GLY A 132 -16.05 3.20 21.73
N PHE A 133 -15.72 2.63 20.56
CA PHE A 133 -14.84 1.45 20.42
C PHE A 133 -15.37 0.17 21.07
N ALA A 134 -16.68 0.06 21.23
CA ALA A 134 -17.33 -1.10 21.83
C ALA A 134 -18.39 -1.71 20.89
N GLY A 135 -18.79 -2.94 21.19
CA GLY A 135 -19.91 -3.59 20.51
C GLY A 135 -19.49 -4.30 19.22
N ARG A 136 -20.41 -4.31 18.25
CA ARG A 136 -20.29 -5.14 17.04
C ARG A 136 -19.24 -4.58 16.08
N GLU A 137 -19.09 -3.26 16.08
CA GLU A 137 -18.21 -2.48 15.23
C GLU A 137 -16.74 -2.76 15.59
N ALA A 138 -16.44 -2.90 16.89
CA ALA A 138 -15.12 -3.33 17.37
C ALA A 138 -14.75 -4.73 16.86
N VAL A 139 -15.66 -5.69 17.00
CA VAL A 139 -15.46 -7.07 16.52
C VAL A 139 -15.27 -7.13 15.00
N LEU A 140 -15.99 -6.29 14.25
CA LEU A 140 -15.80 -6.18 12.81
C LEU A 140 -14.40 -5.70 12.46
N VAL A 141 -13.91 -4.63 13.12
CA VAL A 141 -12.56 -4.11 12.85
C VAL A 141 -11.48 -5.09 13.28
N GLU A 142 -11.64 -5.79 14.40
CA GLU A 142 -10.76 -6.91 14.79
C GLU A 142 -10.68 -7.97 13.69
N THR A 143 -11.82 -8.40 13.15
CA THR A 143 -11.88 -9.37 12.04
C THR A 143 -11.14 -8.85 10.80
N LEU A 144 -11.32 -7.57 10.46
CA LEU A 144 -10.63 -6.95 9.31
C LEU A 144 -9.12 -6.88 9.51
N ILE A 145 -8.65 -6.71 10.74
CA ILE A 145 -7.22 -6.72 11.12
C ILE A 145 -6.66 -8.14 11.08
N GLU A 146 -7.40 -9.15 11.55
CA GLU A 146 -7.00 -10.55 11.42
C GLU A 146 -6.83 -10.96 9.95
N GLU A 147 -7.77 -10.57 9.08
CA GLU A 147 -7.66 -10.76 7.63
C GLU A 147 -6.41 -10.08 7.06
N LEU A 148 -6.04 -8.90 7.56
CA LEU A 148 -4.82 -8.20 7.15
C LEU A 148 -3.55 -8.97 7.56
N GLY A 149 -3.55 -9.62 8.73
CA GLY A 149 -2.48 -10.52 9.16
C GLY A 149 -2.34 -11.76 8.28
N VAL A 150 -3.44 -12.31 7.75
CA VAL A 150 -3.37 -13.39 6.75
C VAL A 150 -2.73 -12.90 5.45
N ILE A 151 -3.08 -11.69 5.00
CA ILE A 151 -2.48 -11.07 3.81
C ILE A 151 -0.98 -10.88 4.00
N GLU A 152 -0.54 -10.40 5.17
CA GLU A 152 0.87 -10.21 5.52
C GLU A 152 1.68 -11.51 5.38
N GLN A 153 1.18 -12.61 5.96
CA GLN A 153 1.84 -13.91 5.87
C GLN A 153 1.98 -14.38 4.41
N ASP A 154 0.95 -14.15 3.59
CA ASP A 154 0.99 -14.47 2.17
C ASP A 154 2.00 -13.58 1.42
N THR A 155 2.03 -12.27 1.69
CA THR A 155 2.98 -11.35 1.05
C THR A 155 4.42 -11.69 1.40
N ASP A 156 4.71 -12.05 2.65
CA ASP A 156 6.04 -12.45 3.10
C ASP A 156 6.50 -13.72 2.38
N ARG A 157 5.62 -14.73 2.31
CA ARG A 157 5.89 -15.96 1.58
C ARG A 157 6.17 -15.69 0.10
N LEU A 158 5.32 -14.89 -0.55
CA LEU A 158 5.49 -14.51 -1.96
C LEU A 158 6.78 -13.72 -2.18
N GLN A 159 7.13 -12.80 -1.29
CA GLN A 159 8.39 -12.04 -1.39
C GLN A 159 9.60 -12.98 -1.35
N ILE A 160 9.62 -13.95 -0.43
CA ILE A 160 10.66 -14.98 -0.35
C ILE A 160 10.73 -15.79 -1.64
N GLU A 161 9.59 -16.21 -2.19
CA GLU A 161 9.53 -16.97 -3.44
C GLU A 161 10.04 -16.14 -4.64
N VAL A 162 9.66 -14.86 -4.75
CA VAL A 162 10.12 -13.97 -5.83
C VAL A 162 11.63 -13.78 -5.74
N ARG A 163 12.18 -13.48 -4.56
CA ARG A 163 13.63 -13.33 -4.36
C ARG A 163 14.39 -14.63 -4.69
N ARG A 164 13.88 -15.79 -4.24
CA ARG A 164 14.49 -17.09 -4.55
C ARG A 164 14.51 -17.40 -6.05
N ASN A 165 13.48 -17.00 -6.80
CA ASN A 165 13.46 -17.19 -8.24
C ASN A 165 14.37 -16.19 -8.97
N LEU A 166 14.42 -14.93 -8.52
CA LEU A 166 15.38 -13.96 -9.04
C LEU A 166 16.84 -14.42 -8.83
N PHE A 167 17.16 -14.97 -7.65
CA PHE A 167 18.49 -15.52 -7.35
C PHE A 167 18.94 -16.62 -8.33
N LYS A 168 18.00 -17.42 -8.86
CA LYS A 168 18.33 -18.44 -9.86
C LYS A 168 18.66 -17.83 -11.23
N LEU A 169 18.14 -16.63 -11.52
CA LEU A 169 18.28 -15.93 -12.79
C LEU A 169 19.42 -14.90 -12.79
N GLU A 170 19.89 -14.45 -11.62
CA GLU A 170 20.78 -13.30 -11.50
C GLU A 170 22.13 -13.46 -12.21
N LYS A 171 22.59 -14.70 -12.44
CA LYS A 171 23.83 -14.98 -13.18
C LYS A 171 23.72 -14.65 -14.67
N ASP A 172 22.51 -14.63 -15.20
CA ASP A 172 22.22 -14.41 -16.62
C ASP A 172 21.77 -12.96 -16.90
N LEU A 173 21.78 -12.11 -15.88
CA LEU A 173 21.30 -10.73 -15.94
C LEU A 173 22.44 -9.73 -15.65
N PRO A 174 22.38 -8.50 -16.20
CA PRO A 174 23.29 -7.44 -15.81
C PRO A 174 23.19 -7.17 -14.30
N PRO A 175 24.32 -7.05 -13.57
CA PRO A 175 24.29 -6.98 -12.11
C PRO A 175 23.56 -5.75 -11.57
N VAL A 176 23.61 -4.63 -12.31
CA VAL A 176 22.87 -3.42 -11.93
C VAL A 176 21.36 -3.67 -12.02
N ASP A 177 20.88 -4.37 -13.04
CA ASP A 177 19.46 -4.66 -13.21
C ASP A 177 18.95 -5.63 -12.13
N VAL A 178 19.76 -6.63 -11.76
CA VAL A 178 19.50 -7.51 -10.62
C VAL A 178 19.29 -6.69 -9.34
N MET A 179 20.17 -5.74 -9.04
CA MET A 179 20.04 -4.90 -7.84
C MET A 179 18.74 -4.08 -7.84
N PHE A 180 18.36 -3.52 -8.98
CA PHE A 180 17.10 -2.78 -9.10
C PHE A 180 15.87 -3.70 -9.00
N LEU A 181 15.94 -4.94 -9.51
CA LEU A 181 14.87 -5.92 -9.34
C LEU A 181 14.66 -6.28 -7.86
N TYR A 182 15.73 -6.54 -7.10
CA TYR A 182 15.62 -6.73 -5.64
C TYR A 182 15.03 -5.50 -4.95
N GLN A 183 15.46 -4.29 -5.32
CA GLN A 183 14.91 -3.05 -4.76
C GLN A 183 13.41 -2.90 -5.05
N ILE A 184 12.94 -3.23 -6.25
CA ILE A 184 11.51 -3.19 -6.58
C ILE A 184 10.73 -4.24 -5.78
N ILE A 185 11.27 -5.46 -5.60
CA ILE A 185 10.66 -6.50 -4.78
C ILE A 185 10.47 -6.02 -3.34
N ASP A 186 11.49 -5.37 -2.78
CA ASP A 186 11.45 -4.81 -1.44
C ASP A 186 10.41 -3.69 -1.35
N TRP A 187 10.38 -2.80 -2.34
CA TRP A 187 9.45 -1.68 -2.39
C TRP A 187 7.99 -2.10 -2.52
N ILE A 188 7.69 -3.18 -3.26
CA ILE A 188 6.35 -3.77 -3.32
C ILE A 188 5.92 -4.27 -1.93
N GLY A 189 6.81 -4.95 -1.19
CA GLY A 189 6.52 -5.42 0.16
C GLY A 189 6.28 -4.27 1.12
N ASP A 190 7.06 -3.20 0.97
CA ASP A 190 6.91 -1.93 1.68
C ASP A 190 5.49 -1.33 1.55
N VAL A 191 4.76 -1.59 0.44
CA VAL A 191 3.35 -1.18 0.28
C VAL A 191 2.46 -1.96 1.23
N ALA A 192 2.62 -3.28 1.29
CA ALA A 192 1.87 -4.17 2.18
C ALA A 192 2.16 -3.85 3.66
N ASP A 193 3.43 -3.70 4.03
CA ASP A 193 3.85 -3.32 5.38
C ASP A 193 3.22 -2.01 5.85
N ARG A 194 3.12 -1.03 4.95
CA ARG A 194 2.51 0.27 5.26
C ARG A 194 1.01 0.13 5.47
N ALA A 195 0.33 -0.71 4.68
CA ALA A 195 -1.07 -1.01 4.88
C ALA A 195 -1.31 -1.75 6.21
N GLN A 196 -0.47 -2.74 6.54
CA GLN A 196 -0.51 -3.45 7.81
C GLN A 196 -0.35 -2.51 9.01
N ARG A 197 0.58 -1.55 8.94
CA ARG A 197 0.73 -0.53 9.99
C ARG A 197 -0.51 0.32 10.21
N VAL A 198 -1.38 0.49 9.22
CA VAL A 198 -2.69 1.14 9.42
C VAL A 198 -3.58 0.27 10.32
N GLY A 199 -3.65 -1.03 10.05
CA GLY A 199 -4.39 -2.00 10.87
C GLY A 199 -3.86 -2.06 12.32
N ASN A 200 -2.55 -2.19 12.50
CA ASN A 200 -1.92 -2.24 13.83
C ASN A 200 -2.19 -0.96 14.65
N ARG A 201 -2.39 0.18 13.98
CA ARG A 201 -2.75 1.44 14.64
C ARG A 201 -4.22 1.52 14.99
N LEU A 202 -5.10 0.94 14.18
CA LEU A 202 -6.52 0.78 14.53
C LEU A 202 -6.69 -0.18 15.72
N GLU A 203 -5.96 -1.29 15.74
CA GLU A 203 -5.94 -2.23 16.87
C GLU A 203 -5.56 -1.54 18.19
N GLN A 204 -4.53 -0.67 18.16
CA GLN A 204 -4.11 0.10 19.32
C GLN A 204 -5.13 1.14 19.80
N LEU A 205 -6.04 1.58 18.92
CA LEU A 205 -7.15 2.44 19.31
C LEU A 205 -8.28 1.63 19.94
N LEU A 206 -8.51 0.40 19.49
CA LEU A 206 -9.50 -0.53 20.06
C LEU A 206 -9.10 -1.03 21.46
N ALA A 207 -7.81 -1.26 21.69
CA ALA A 207 -7.30 -1.81 22.95
C ALA A 207 -7.29 -0.80 24.13
N ARG A 208 -7.87 0.40 23.97
CA ARG A 208 -7.90 1.47 24.97
C ARG A 208 -9.28 1.61 25.60
#